data_AF-A0A502Z8H4-F1
#
_entry.id   AF-A0A502Z8H4-F1
#
_cell.length_a   1.000
_cell.length_b   1.000
_cell.length_c   1.000
_cell.angle_alpha   90.00
_cell.angle_beta   90.00
_cell.angle_gamma   90.00
#
_symmetry.space_group_name_H-M   'P 1'
#
loop_
_entity.id
_entity.type
_entity.pdbx_description
1 polymer ?
#
loop_
_entity_poly.entity_id
_entity_poly.type
_entity_poly.pdbx_seq_one_letter_code
_entity_poly.pdbx_strand_id
1 'polypeptide(L)'
;MTPEPLANSNPWIQAGLTFLTGALSGVAVFASVSIRSPESAAWLFDFGSDGLGVFDAIAVAWLFGQAAILVHHVLPGIAHD
;
A
#
# COMPACT_ATOMS: atom_id res chain seq x y z
N MET A 1 16.22 -22.68 -14.30
CA MET A 1 15.71 -22.41 -12.94
C MET A 1 14.28 -21.95 -13.08
N THR A 2 13.32 -22.85 -12.86
CA THR A 2 11.92 -22.46 -12.68
C THR A 2 11.85 -21.74 -11.34
N PRO A 3 11.36 -20.49 -11.26
CA PRO A 3 11.19 -19.82 -9.98
C PRO A 3 10.26 -20.70 -9.14
N GLU A 4 10.75 -21.17 -7.99
CA GLU A 4 9.88 -21.88 -7.05
C GLU A 4 8.71 -20.96 -6.75
N PRO A 5 7.47 -21.41 -7.00
CA PRO A 5 6.32 -20.57 -6.75
C PRO A 5 6.31 -20.25 -5.26
N LEU A 6 6.24 -18.95 -4.95
CA LEU A 6 6.02 -18.43 -3.59
C LEU A 6 4.78 -19.07 -2.93
N ALA A 7 3.97 -19.86 -3.64
CA ALA A 7 2.91 -20.72 -3.17
C ALA A 7 3.30 -21.65 -2.01
N ASN A 8 4.57 -22.07 -1.86
CA ASN A 8 5.04 -22.86 -0.71
C ASN A 8 5.66 -22.00 0.43
N SER A 9 5.58 -20.67 0.33
CA SER A 9 6.15 -19.75 1.32
C SER A 9 5.25 -19.68 2.55
N ASN A 10 5.86 -19.57 3.74
CA ASN A 10 5.16 -19.33 5.00
C ASN A 10 4.08 -18.22 4.81
N PRO A 11 2.83 -18.43 5.27
CA PRO A 11 1.74 -17.45 5.11
C PRO A 11 2.10 -16.05 5.63
N TRP A 12 2.98 -15.96 6.64
CA TRP A 12 3.49 -14.69 7.13
C TRP A 12 4.39 -13.95 6.12
N ILE A 13 5.18 -14.69 5.34
CA ILE A 13 6.02 -14.11 4.28
C ILE A 13 5.13 -13.62 3.14
N GLN A 14 4.10 -14.39 2.76
CA GLN A 14 3.14 -13.95 1.74
C GLN A 14 2.40 -12.69 2.18
N ALA A 15 1.87 -12.66 3.41
CA ALA A 15 1.21 -11.47 3.95
C ALA A 15 2.16 -10.26 4.00
N GLY A 16 3.41 -10.46 4.40
CA GLY A 16 4.44 -9.42 4.40
C GLY A 16 4.76 -8.88 3.01
N LEU A 17 4.87 -9.75 2.00
CA LEU A 17 5.09 -9.34 0.61
C LEU A 17 3.87 -8.62 0.02
N THR A 18 2.66 -9.07 0.34
CA THR A 18 1.41 -8.40 -0.04
C THR A 18 1.36 -6.99 0.54
N PHE A 19 1.66 -6.86 1.85
CA PHE A 19 1.74 -5.57 2.51
C PHE A 19 2.77 -4.66 1.84
N LEU A 20 3.99 -5.16 1.62
CA LEU A 20 5.07 -4.39 1.01
C LEU A 20 4.70 -3.91 -0.39
N THR A 21 4.07 -4.77 -1.19
CA THR A 21 3.61 -4.42 -2.54
C THR A 21 2.54 -3.34 -2.49
N GLY A 22 1.58 -3.44 -1.57
CA GLY A 22 0.60 -2.40 -1.31
C GLY A 22 1.27 -1.09 -0.90
N ALA A 23 2.19 -1.14 0.06
CA ALA A 23 2.86 0.04 0.57
C ALA A 23 3.69 0.76 -0.48
N LEU A 24 4.45 0.04 -1.31
CA LEU A 24 5.19 0.61 -2.44
C LEU A 24 4.25 1.27 -3.46
N SER A 25 3.09 0.67 -3.70
CA SER A 25 2.06 1.25 -4.57
C SER A 25 1.51 2.56 -3.99
N GLY A 26 1.29 2.62 -2.67
CA GLY A 26 0.88 3.84 -1.99
C GLY A 26 1.90 4.98 -2.13
N VAL A 27 3.21 4.67 -1.98
CA VAL A 27 4.28 5.66 -2.23
C VAL A 27 4.27 6.14 -3.68
N ALA A 28 4.10 5.22 -4.65
CA ALA A 28 4.08 5.58 -6.06
C ALA A 28 2.88 6.48 -6.40
N VAL A 29 1.71 6.22 -5.81
CA VAL A 29 0.52 7.08 -5.95
C VAL A 29 0.79 8.45 -5.32
N PHE A 30 1.29 8.49 -4.08
CA PHE A 30 1.63 9.75 -3.40
C PHE A 30 2.58 10.59 -4.25
N ALA A 31 3.70 10.01 -4.71
CA ALA A 31 4.67 10.70 -5.54
C ALA A 31 4.06 11.18 -6.87
N SER A 32 3.24 10.35 -7.52
CA SER A 32 2.60 10.70 -8.80
C SER A 32 1.62 11.86 -8.66
N VAL A 33 0.81 11.87 -7.60
CA VAL A 33 -0.16 12.94 -7.35
C VAL A 33 0.56 14.22 -6.96
N SER A 34 1.57 14.14 -6.07
CA SER A 34 2.39 15.28 -5.64
C SER A 34 3.12 15.96 -6.80
N ILE A 35 3.63 15.20 -7.78
CA ILE A 35 4.28 15.75 -8.97
C ILE A 35 3.28 16.45 -9.90
N ARG A 36 2.08 15.88 -10.08
CA ARG A 36 1.09 16.39 -11.04
C ARG A 36 0.31 17.59 -10.51
N SER A 37 -0.06 17.56 -9.24
CA SER A 37 -0.84 18.61 -8.60
C SER A 37 -0.49 18.66 -7.12
N PRO A 38 0.49 19.48 -6.71
CA PRO A 38 0.86 19.62 -5.30
C PRO A 38 -0.29 20.13 -4.44
N GLU A 39 -1.19 20.96 -5.00
CA GLU A 39 -2.40 21.45 -4.31
C GLU A 39 -3.39 20.31 -4.02
N SER A 40 -3.67 19.46 -5.01
CA SER A 40 -4.55 18.30 -4.82
C SER A 40 -3.92 17.29 -3.87
N ALA A 41 -2.60 17.08 -3.97
CA ALA A 41 -1.88 16.20 -3.08
C ALA A 41 -1.96 16.70 -1.63
N ALA A 42 -1.76 17.99 -1.39
CA ALA A 42 -1.89 18.58 -0.05
C ALA A 42 -3.30 18.37 0.50
N TRP A 43 -4.34 18.60 -0.31
CA TRP A 43 -5.72 18.34 0.13
C TRP A 43 -5.99 16.85 0.45
N LEU A 44 -5.39 15.92 -0.30
CA LEU A 44 -5.59 14.48 -0.13
C LEU A 44 -4.75 13.84 0.98
N PHE A 45 -3.55 14.35 1.22
CA PHE A 45 -2.53 13.65 1.99
C PHE A 45 -1.88 14.48 3.08
N ASP A 46 -2.14 15.79 3.20
CA ASP A 46 -1.62 16.58 4.32
C ASP A 46 -2.40 16.27 5.59
N PHE A 47 -1.98 15.23 6.31
CA PHE A 47 -2.62 14.83 7.56
C PHE A 47 -2.22 15.73 8.73
N GLY A 48 -1.10 16.45 8.60
CA GLY A 48 -0.53 17.32 9.64
C GLY A 48 -0.93 18.80 9.54
N SER A 49 -1.50 19.23 8.41
CA SER A 49 -1.69 20.65 8.06
C SER A 49 -0.40 21.47 8.02
N ASP A 50 0.75 20.79 7.84
CA ASP A 50 2.09 21.37 7.78
C ASP A 50 2.68 21.30 6.35
N GLY A 51 1.88 20.89 5.38
CA GLY A 51 2.29 20.59 4.02
C GLY A 51 2.82 19.17 3.85
N LEU A 52 2.91 18.73 2.60
CA LEU A 52 3.28 17.36 2.24
C LEU A 52 4.68 16.99 2.71
N GLY A 53 4.74 16.03 3.62
CA GLY A 53 5.98 15.54 4.22
C GLY A 53 6.21 14.05 4.03
N VAL A 54 7.35 13.59 4.57
CA VAL A 54 7.70 12.16 4.62
C VAL A 54 6.70 11.39 5.48
N PHE A 55 6.15 12.01 6.53
CA PHE A 55 5.16 11.38 7.38
C PHE A 55 3.88 11.03 6.61
N ASP A 56 3.41 11.92 5.74
CA ASP A 56 2.24 11.69 4.89
C ASP A 56 2.49 10.56 3.89
N ALA A 57 3.67 10.53 3.27
CA ALA A 57 4.07 9.45 2.39
C ALA A 57 4.08 8.09 3.10
N ILE A 58 4.59 8.05 4.35
CA ILE A 58 4.58 6.84 5.19
C ILE A 58 3.15 6.43 5.55
N ALA A 59 2.29 7.40 5.89
CA ALA A 59 0.89 7.14 6.21
C ALA A 59 0.14 6.56 5.01
N VAL A 60 0.29 7.14 3.82
CA VAL A 60 -0.29 6.63 2.58
C VAL A 60 0.24 5.24 2.24
N ALA A 61 1.55 5.02 2.36
CA ALA A 61 2.16 3.71 2.16
C ALA A 61 1.57 2.68 3.13
N TRP A 62 1.47 3.01 4.41
CA TRP A 62 0.90 2.11 5.40
C TRP A 62 -0.56 1.77 5.11
N LEU A 63 -1.39 2.76 4.76
CA LEU A 63 -2.80 2.56 4.39
C LEU A 63 -2.95 1.63 3.19
N PHE A 64 -2.15 1.81 2.14
CA PHE A 64 -2.18 0.95 0.97
C PHE A 64 -1.66 -0.46 1.27
N GLY A 65 -0.66 -0.59 2.14
CA GLY A 65 -0.20 -1.89 2.62
C GLY A 65 -1.30 -2.66 3.35
N GLN A 66 -2.03 -1.99 4.25
CA GLN A 66 -3.16 -2.59 4.96
C GLN A 66 -4.30 -2.95 4.01
N ALA A 67 -4.62 -2.07 3.06
CA ALA A 67 -5.64 -2.34 2.04
C ALA A 67 -5.27 -3.56 1.19
N ALA A 68 -4.00 -3.72 0.82
CA ALA A 68 -3.52 -4.88 0.07
C ALA A 68 -3.69 -6.20 0.85
N ILE A 69 -3.34 -6.22 2.14
CA ILE A 69 -3.60 -7.39 3.00
C ILE A 69 -5.11 -7.69 3.02
N LEU A 70 -5.95 -6.68 3.26
CA LEU A 70 -7.40 -6.86 3.37
C LEU A 70 -8.00 -7.43 2.07
N VAL A 71 -7.61 -6.87 0.92
CA VAL A 71 -8.10 -7.31 -0.39
C VAL A 71 -7.60 -8.71 -0.75
N HIS A 72 -6.36 -9.03 -0.43
CA HIS A 72 -5.76 -10.31 -0.84
C HIS A 72 -6.09 -11.46 0.11
N HIS A 73 -6.30 -11.20 1.40
CA HIS A 73 -6.47 -12.24 2.41
C HIS A 73 -7.83 -12.24 3.11
N VAL A 74 -8.55 -11.12 3.16
CA VAL A 74 -9.84 -11.03 3.88
C VAL A 74 -11.02 -11.09 2.93
N LEU A 75 -11.02 -10.31 1.84
CA LEU A 75 -12.12 -10.31 0.87
C LEU A 75 -12.41 -11.67 0.23
N PRO A 76 -11.41 -12.49 -0.15
CA PRO A 76 -11.66 -13.81 -0.74
C PRO A 76 -12.31 -14.79 0.24
N GLY A 77 -12.12 -14.60 1.55
CA GLY A 77 -12.78 -15.38 2.58
C GLY A 77 -14.25 -15.03 2.77
N ILE A 78 -14.65 -13.79 2.46
CA ILE A 78 -16.04 -13.33 2.57
C ILE A 78 -16.84 -13.71 1.31
N ALA A 79 -16.20 -13.76 0.15
CA ALA A 79 -16.87 -14.12 -1.11
C ALA A 79 -17.13 -15.63 -1.29
N HIS A 80 -16.64 -16.46 -0.35
CA HIS A 80 -16.75 -17.92 -0.41
C HIS A 80 -17.67 -18.55 0.65
N ASP A 81 -18.31 -17.73 1.51
CA ASP A 81 -19.45 -18.11 2.37
C ASP A 81 -20.77 -17.61 1.74
#